data_AF-A0A850VBH0-F1
#
_entry.id   AF-A0A850VBH0-F1
#
_cell.length_a   1.000
_cell.length_b   1.000
_cell.length_c   1.000
_cell.angle_alpha   90.00
_cell.angle_beta   90.00
_cell.angle_gamma   90.00
#
_symmetry.space_group_name_H-M   'P 1'
#
loop_
_entity.id
_entity.type
_entity.pdbx_description
1 polymer ?
#
loop_
_entity_poly.entity_id
_entity_poly.type
_entity_poly.pdbx_seq_one_letter_code
_entity_poly.pdbx_strand_id
1 'polypeptide(L)' 'TCAPRQVRCYHRRQGGREAVFGVQFHTGTLRGPRLRLPRDELDLAWQDQRFPPDATVEFIFSSGPERVEG' A
#
# COMPACT_ATOMS: atom_id res chain seq x y z
N THR A 1 -7.92 -2.70 -21.40
CA THR A 1 -6.92 -3.42 -20.57
C THR A 1 -7.00 -2.89 -19.15
N CYS A 2 -6.88 -3.76 -18.14
CA CYS A 2 -6.87 -3.33 -16.73
C CYS A 2 -5.50 -2.70 -16.42
N ALA A 3 -5.44 -1.37 -16.25
CA ALA A 3 -4.20 -0.70 -15.89
C ALA A 3 -3.84 -0.99 -14.41
N PRO A 4 -2.56 -1.24 -14.10
CA PRO A 4 -2.13 -1.38 -12.71
C PRO A 4 -2.37 -0.08 -11.94
N ARG A 5 -2.72 -0.19 -10.67
CA ARG A 5 -2.79 0.92 -9.72
C ARG A 5 -1.47 0.99 -8.97
N GLN A 6 -1.01 2.22 -8.71
CA GLN A 6 0.18 2.49 -7.93
C GLN A 6 -0.17 3.37 -6.74
N VAL A 7 0.29 2.98 -5.56
CA VAL A 7 0.16 3.77 -4.32
C VAL A 7 1.55 3.95 -3.72
N ARG A 8 1.83 5.16 -3.24
CA ARG A 8 3.05 5.47 -2.49
C ARG A 8 2.68 6.21 -1.22
N CYS A 9 3.22 5.74 -0.10
CA CYS A 9 3.09 6.40 1.18
C CYS A 9 4.34 7.23 1.46
N TYR A 10 4.14 8.41 2.02
CA TYR A 10 5.22 9.35 2.32
C TYR A 10 5.14 9.83 3.76
N HIS A 11 6.29 9.93 4.40
CA HIS A 11 6.45 10.60 5.68
C HIS A 11 6.73 12.08 5.44
N ARG A 12 5.93 12.96 6.03
CA ARG A 12 6.09 14.41 5.91
C ARG A 12 7.20 14.90 6.84
N ARG A 13 8.15 15.66 6.31
CA ARG A 13 9.27 16.25 7.07
C ARG A 13 9.28 17.77 6.89
N GLN A 14 9.97 18.48 7.78
CA GLN A 14 10.27 19.90 7.55
C GLN A 14 11.11 20.00 6.27
N GLY A 15 10.61 20.71 5.26
CA GLY A 15 11.28 20.86 3.96
C GLY A 15 10.95 19.80 2.89
N GLY A 16 10.02 18.87 3.13
CA GLY A 16 9.58 17.95 2.07
C GLY A 16 8.86 16.69 2.52
N ARG A 17 9.03 15.62 1.76
CA ARG A 17 8.47 14.30 2.06
C ARG A 17 9.46 13.21 1.66
N GLU A 18 9.47 12.14 2.43
CA GLU A 18 10.32 10.97 2.22
C GLU A 18 9.42 9.76 1.94
N ALA A 19 9.74 8.96 0.93
CA ALA A 19 8.94 7.77 0.63
C ALA A 19 9.13 6.73 1.74
N VAL A 20 8.01 6.18 2.25
CA VAL A 20 8.01 5.11 3.26
C VAL A 20 7.87 3.76 2.57
N PHE A 21 6.87 3.65 1.68
CA PHE A 21 6.67 2.45 0.88
C PHE A 21 5.98 2.76 -0.45
N GLY A 22 6.17 1.87 -1.42
CA GLY A 22 5.41 1.82 -2.66
C GLY A 22 4.75 0.46 -2.86
N VAL A 23 3.65 0.44 -3.60
CA VAL A 23 3.03 -0.79 -4.09
C VAL A 23 2.46 -0.58 -5.49
N GLN A 24 2.56 -1.62 -6.31
CA GLN A 24 1.83 -1.73 -7.57
C GLN A 24 0.97 -3.01 -7.55
N PHE A 25 -0.31 -2.88 -7.86
CA PHE A 25 -1.25 -4.01 -7.90
C PHE A 25 -2.27 -3.87 -9.03
N HIS A 26 -2.84 -4.99 -9.47
CA HIS A 26 -3.94 -5.01 -10.43
C HIS A 26 -5.26 -5.25 -9.71
N THR A 27 -6.25 -4.36 -9.87
CA THR A 27 -7.57 -4.56 -9.26
C THR A 27 -8.29 -5.79 -9.83
N GLY A 28 -7.98 -6.17 -11.08
CA GLY A 28 -8.54 -7.36 -11.73
C GLY A 28 -8.05 -8.70 -11.18
N THR A 29 -7.01 -8.73 -10.35
CA THR A 29 -6.48 -9.96 -9.73
C THR A 29 -6.91 -10.12 -8.27
N LEU A 30 -7.64 -9.14 -7.72
CA LEU A 30 -8.14 -9.18 -6.35
C LEU A 30 -9.24 -10.24 -6.22
N ARG A 31 -9.09 -11.15 -5.26
CA ARG A 31 -10.08 -12.21 -4.96
C ARG A 31 -11.07 -11.82 -3.86
N GLY A 32 -11.05 -10.57 -3.42
CA GLY A 32 -11.88 -10.05 -2.33
C GLY A 32 -11.62 -8.57 -2.06
N PRO A 33 -12.29 -8.00 -1.03
CA PRO A 33 -12.21 -6.56 -0.74
C PRO A 33 -10.92 -6.17 -0.01
N ARG A 34 -10.06 -7.12 0.34
CA ARG A 34 -8.85 -6.88 1.13
C ARG A 34 -7.62 -7.40 0.41
N LEU A 35 -6.57 -6.59 0.44
CA LEU A 35 -5.21 -6.97 0.02
C LEU A 35 -4.26 -6.63 1.17
N ARG A 36 -3.62 -7.65 1.73
CA ARG A 36 -2.63 -7.50 2.81
C ARG A 36 -1.26 -7.79 2.24
N LEU A 37 -0.35 -6.83 2.41
CA LEU A 37 1.01 -6.92 1.91
C LEU A 37 1.98 -6.78 3.08
N PRO A 38 2.74 -7.83 3.41
CA PRO A 38 3.80 -7.73 4.41
C PRO A 38 4.91 -6.80 3.90
N ARG A 39 5.75 -6.34 4.83
CA ARG A 39 6.92 -5.49 4.53
C ARG A 39 7.72 -5.94 3.29
N ASP A 40 7.93 -7.24 3.13
CA ASP A 40 8.77 -7.81 2.06
C ASP A 40 8.15 -7.65 0.65
N GLU A 41 6.84 -7.39 0.57
CA GLU A 41 6.11 -7.12 -0.67
C GLU A 41 5.93 -5.62 -0.95
N LEU A 42 6.47 -4.76 -0.08
CA LEU A 42 6.37 -3.31 -0.19
C LEU A 42 7.71 -2.74 -0.68
N ASP A 43 7.69 -2.06 -1.83
CA ASP A 43 8.84 -1.35 -2.37
C ASP A 43 9.37 -0.36 -1.33
N LEU A 44 10.70 -0.24 -1.24
CA LEU A 44 11.43 0.63 -0.30
C LEU A 44 11.35 0.18 1.18
N ALA A 45 10.22 -0.40 1.62
CA ALA A 45 10.05 -0.83 3.01
C ALA A 45 10.88 -2.07 3.34
N TRP A 46 11.02 -3.03 2.42
CA TRP A 46 11.77 -4.26 2.68
C TRP A 46 13.25 -4.02 3.07
N GLN A 47 13.87 -2.94 2.57
CA GLN A 47 15.24 -2.56 2.93
C GLN A 47 15.32 -1.55 4.08
N ASP A 48 14.21 -0.88 4.44
CA ASP A 48 14.19 0.16 5.46
C ASP A 48 14.02 -0.44 6.86
N GLN A 49 15.08 -0.39 7.66
CA GLN A 49 15.07 -0.88 9.05
C GLN A 49 14.14 -0.08 9.98
N ARG A 50 13.71 1.13 9.58
CA ARG A 50 12.71 1.91 10.33
C ARG A 50 11.30 1.35 10.16
N PHE A 51 11.05 0.55 9.12
CA PHE A 51 9.77 -0.12 8.91
C PHE A 51 9.75 -1.42 9.74
N PRO A 52 8.78 -1.64 10.65
CA PRO A 52 8.77 -2.83 11.50
C PRO A 52 8.79 -4.12 10.68
N PRO A 53 9.57 -5.14 11.09
CA PRO A 53 9.70 -6.39 10.32
C PRO A 53 8.37 -7.17 10.21
N ASP A 54 7.48 -7.01 11.19
CA ASP A 54 6.15 -7.62 11.25
C ASP A 54 5.04 -6.70 10.69
N ALA A 55 5.39 -5.52 10.17
CA ALA A 55 4.42 -4.60 9.62
C ALA A 55 3.77 -5.15 8.34
N THR A 56 2.46 -4.95 8.25
CA THR A 56 1.63 -5.30 7.10
C THR A 56 0.77 -4.09 6.73
N VAL A 57 0.67 -3.78 5.44
CA VAL A 57 -0.25 -2.76 4.91
C VAL A 57 -1.48 -3.46 4.36
N GLU A 58 -2.66 -3.02 4.81
CA GLU A 58 -3.95 -3.52 4.33
C GLU A 58 -4.65 -2.47 3.45
N PHE A 59 -4.96 -2.85 2.23
CA PHE A 59 -5.85 -2.11 1.33
C PHE A 59 -7.25 -2.71 1.42
N ILE A 60 -8.24 -1.86 1.68
CA ILE A 60 -9.65 -2.25 1.72
C ILE A 60 -10.39 -1.53 0.58
N PHE A 61 -11.04 -2.31 -0.27
CA PHE A 61 -11.70 -1.86 -1.50
C PHE A 61 -13.23 -1.96 -1.36
N SER A 62 -13.93 -0.90 -1.74
CA SER A 62 -15.37 -0.92 -1.99
C SER A 62 -15.66 -1.17 -3.47
N SER A 63 -16.86 -1.66 -3.76
CA SER A 63 -17.38 -1.76 -5.13
C SER A 63 -18.09 -0.47 -5.58
N GLY A 64 -18.49 0.40 -4.64
CA GLY A 64 -19.05 1.71 -4.91
C GLY A 64 -18.43 2.82 -4.06
N PRO A 65 -18.99 4.04 -4.13
CA PRO A 65 -18.48 5.22 -3.43
C PRO A 65 -18.77 5.21 -1.92
N GLU A 66 -19.45 4.19 -1.40
CA GLU A 66 -19.68 4.03 0.02
C GLU A 66 -18.36 4.02 0.81
N ARG A 67 -18.38 4.66 1.98
CA ARG A 67 -17.22 4.65 2.88
C ARG A 67 -17.01 3.24 3.41
N VAL A 68 -15.84 2.69 3.12
CA VAL A 68 -15.37 1.47 3.74
C VAL A 68 -14.95 1.78 5.18
N GLU A 69 -15.55 1.10 6.16
CA GLU A 69 -15.05 1.12 7.54
C GLU A 69 -13.77 0.28 7.62
N GLY A 70 -12.72 0.86 8.19
CA GLY A 70 -11.39 0.27 8.31
C GLY A 70 -11.23 -0.48 9.63
#